data_AF-A0A519KVD3-F1
#
_entry.id   AF-A0A519KVD3-F1
#
_cell.length_a   1.000
_cell.length_b   1.000
_cell.length_c   1.000
_cell.angle_alpha   90.00
_cell.angle_beta   90.00
_cell.angle_gamma   90.00
#
_symmetry.space_group_name_H-M   'P 1'
#
loop_
_entity.id
_entity.type
_entity.pdbx_description
1 polymer ?
#
loop_
_entity_poly.entity_id
_entity_poly.type
_entity_poly.pdbx_seq_one_letter_code
_entity_poly.pdbx_strand_id
1 'polypeptide(L)'
;MQEKSQTVTGKDRYKSGVMEYKKMGYWEPDYVPKETDVICCFRITPQDGVDPIEAAAAVAGESSTATWTVVWTDRLTAAEKYRAKAYQVDAVPNAEGSYFAYIAYDIDLFE
;
A
#
# COMPACT_ATOMS: atom_id res chain seq x y z
N MET A 1 1.47 -12.57 13.76
CA MET A 1 1.51 -13.23 12.44
C MET A 1 1.26 -12.12 11.43
N GLN A 2 2.25 -11.75 10.62
CA GLN A 2 2.02 -10.82 9.51
C GLN A 2 1.00 -11.46 8.57
N GLU A 3 -0.06 -10.74 8.26
CA GLU A 3 -1.11 -11.21 7.37
C GLU A 3 -0.54 -11.28 5.95
N LYS A 4 -0.58 -12.46 5.31
CA LYS A 4 -0.03 -12.67 3.96
C LYS A 4 -0.64 -11.68 2.96
N SER A 5 0.11 -11.30 1.93
CA SER A 5 -0.43 -10.45 0.85
C SER A 5 -1.67 -11.11 0.23
N GLN A 6 -2.70 -10.31 -0.01
CA GLN A 6 -3.96 -10.72 -0.63
C GLN A 6 -4.14 -10.07 -2.02
N THR A 7 -3.04 -9.70 -2.66
CA THR A 7 -3.04 -8.98 -3.94
C THR A 7 -3.78 -9.76 -5.02
N VAL A 8 -4.77 -9.11 -5.65
CA VAL A 8 -5.47 -9.64 -6.81
C VAL A 8 -4.59 -9.45 -8.04
N THR A 9 -4.41 -10.49 -8.84
CA THR A 9 -3.51 -10.49 -10.01
C THR A 9 -4.27 -10.71 -11.32
N GLY A 10 -3.59 -10.50 -12.46
CA GLY A 10 -4.10 -10.87 -13.77
C GLY A 10 -5.31 -10.04 -14.23
N LYS A 11 -6.29 -10.68 -14.88
CA LYS A 11 -7.43 -9.98 -15.47
C LYS A 11 -8.34 -9.35 -14.42
N ASP A 12 -8.51 -10.00 -13.28
CA ASP A 12 -9.43 -9.57 -12.21
C ASP A 12 -8.98 -8.29 -11.51
N ARG A 13 -7.67 -8.03 -11.46
CA ARG A 13 -7.09 -6.79 -10.90
C ARG A 13 -7.51 -5.52 -11.65
N TYR A 14 -7.90 -5.65 -12.91
CA TYR A 14 -8.16 -4.53 -13.81
C TYR A 14 -9.60 -4.53 -14.35
N LYS A 15 -10.51 -5.28 -13.71
CA LYS A 15 -11.94 -5.11 -13.93
C LYS A 15 -12.38 -3.81 -13.25
N SER A 16 -13.21 -3.04 -13.93
CA SER A 16 -13.75 -1.79 -13.38
C SER A 16 -14.50 -2.05 -12.08
N GLY A 17 -14.38 -1.12 -11.13
CA GLY A 17 -15.02 -1.21 -9.83
C GLY A 17 -14.09 -0.81 -8.70
N VAL A 18 -14.67 -0.62 -7.51
CA VAL A 18 -13.93 -0.31 -6.29
C VAL A 18 -13.33 -1.60 -5.73
N MET A 19 -12.07 -1.53 -5.30
CA MET A 19 -11.33 -2.61 -4.68
C MET A 19 -10.54 -2.06 -3.50
N GLU A 20 -10.41 -2.84 -2.42
CA GLU A 20 -9.57 -2.49 -1.28
C GLU A 20 -8.11 -2.27 -1.71
N TYR A 21 -7.45 -1.26 -1.17
CA TYR A 21 -6.07 -0.91 -1.53
C TYR A 21 -5.10 -2.05 -1.20
N LYS A 22 -5.31 -2.77 -0.09
CA LYS A 22 -4.48 -3.94 0.27
C LYS A 22 -4.58 -5.09 -0.74
N LYS A 23 -5.66 -5.15 -1.53
CA LYS A 23 -5.85 -6.11 -2.63
C LYS A 23 -5.32 -5.58 -3.97
N MET A 24 -5.08 -4.27 -4.07
CA MET A 24 -4.59 -3.62 -5.29
C MET A 24 -3.06 -3.70 -5.47
N GLY A 25 -2.35 -4.32 -4.53
CA GLY A 25 -0.89 -4.46 -4.55
C GLY A 25 -0.13 -3.37 -3.78
N TYR A 26 -0.80 -2.65 -2.88
CA TYR A 26 -0.17 -1.64 -2.02
C TYR A 26 0.21 -2.18 -0.63
N TRP A 27 -0.17 -3.43 -0.32
CA TRP A 27 0.28 -4.18 0.86
C TRP A 27 1.15 -5.37 0.44
N GLU A 28 2.44 -5.28 0.75
CA GLU A 28 3.44 -6.31 0.46
C GLU A 28 4.30 -6.59 1.71
N PRO A 29 3.81 -7.41 2.66
CA PRO A 29 4.49 -7.68 3.94
C PRO A 29 5.84 -8.39 3.80
N ASP A 30 6.02 -9.11 2.69
CA ASP A 30 7.25 -9.82 2.37
C ASP A 30 8.23 -8.94 1.56
N TYR A 31 7.87 -7.70 1.25
CA TYR A 31 8.75 -6.77 0.53
C TYR A 31 9.94 -6.38 1.40
N VAL A 32 11.14 -6.59 0.87
CA VAL A 32 12.38 -6.12 1.47
C VAL A 32 12.75 -4.81 0.76
N PRO A 33 12.74 -3.66 1.47
CA PRO A 33 13.14 -2.40 0.88
C PRO A 33 14.53 -2.44 0.25
N LYS A 34 14.65 -1.85 -0.93
CA LYS A 34 15.94 -1.70 -1.63
C LYS A 34 16.71 -0.52 -1.04
N GLU A 35 18.03 -0.51 -1.24
CA GLU A 35 18.88 0.61 -0.83
C GLU A 35 18.50 1.94 -1.49
N THR A 36 17.89 1.89 -2.67
CA THR A 36 17.46 3.06 -3.44
C THR A 36 16.06 3.54 -3.06
N ASP A 37 15.27 2.76 -2.32
CA ASP A 37 13.90 3.14 -2.01
C ASP A 37 13.88 4.33 -1.05
N VAL A 38 12.95 5.26 -1.27
CA VAL A 38 12.61 6.28 -0.27
C VAL A 38 11.68 5.64 0.74
N ILE A 39 12.04 5.71 2.03
CA ILE A 39 11.28 5.07 3.12
C ILE A 39 10.60 6.13 3.98
N CYS A 40 9.30 5.98 4.17
CA CYS A 40 8.51 6.82 5.07
C CYS A 40 7.90 5.95 6.18
N CYS A 41 7.96 6.46 7.42
CA CYS A 41 7.23 5.92 8.55
C CYS A 41 6.12 6.90 8.93
N PHE A 42 4.88 6.44 8.82
CA PHE A 42 3.70 7.21 9.18
C PHE A 42 3.14 6.71 10.51
N ARG A 43 2.77 7.63 11.40
CA ARG A 43 1.87 7.30 12.51
C ARG A 43 0.43 7.47 12.02
N ILE A 44 -0.28 6.36 11.82
CA ILE A 44 -1.65 6.31 11.33
C ILE A 44 -2.59 6.00 12.49
N THR A 45 -3.69 6.76 12.59
CA THR A 45 -4.83 6.44 13.45
C THR A 45 -6.03 6.19 12.55
N PRO A 46 -6.34 4.93 12.21
CA PRO A 46 -7.51 4.60 11.40
C PRO A 46 -8.81 5.02 12.12
N GLN A 47 -9.86 5.27 11.34
CA GLN A 47 -11.21 5.43 11.88
C GLN A 47 -11.72 4.09 12.45
N ASP A 48 -12.68 4.14 13.37
CA ASP A 48 -13.31 2.94 13.93
C ASP A 48 -13.86 2.04 12.82
N GLY A 49 -13.51 0.75 12.87
CA GLY A 49 -13.90 -0.24 11.86
C GLY A 49 -13.02 -0.29 10.61
N VAL A 50 -12.04 0.61 10.46
CA VAL A 50 -11.05 0.55 9.38
C VAL A 50 -9.88 -0.34 9.79
N ASP A 51 -9.59 -1.34 8.97
CA ASP A 51 -8.43 -2.22 9.14
C ASP A 51 -7.11 -1.42 9.02
N PRO A 52 -6.16 -1.53 9.97
CA PRO A 52 -4.89 -0.80 9.91
C PRO A 52 -4.05 -1.10 8.67
N ILE A 53 -4.09 -2.34 8.16
CA ILE A 53 -3.39 -2.72 6.94
C ILE A 53 -4.02 -2.02 5.72
N GLU A 54 -5.35 -2.00 5.64
CA GLU A 54 -6.04 -1.25 4.59
C GLU A 54 -5.74 0.24 4.66
N ALA A 55 -5.69 0.83 5.86
CA ALA A 55 -5.32 2.24 6.04
C ALA A 55 -3.88 2.53 5.56
N ALA A 56 -2.92 1.66 5.91
CA ALA A 56 -1.54 1.78 5.43
C ALA A 56 -1.43 1.62 3.91
N ALA A 57 -2.14 0.65 3.34
CA ALA A 57 -2.20 0.42 1.90
C ALA A 57 -2.87 1.60 1.16
N ALA A 58 -3.89 2.24 1.75
CA ALA A 58 -4.52 3.44 1.20
C ALA A 58 -3.55 4.62 1.19
N VAL A 59 -2.79 4.83 2.27
CA VAL A 59 -1.72 5.84 2.30
C VAL A 59 -0.69 5.55 1.22
N ALA A 60 -0.19 4.31 1.11
CA ALA A 60 0.76 3.92 0.07
C ALA A 60 0.20 4.15 -1.34
N GLY A 61 -1.06 3.77 -1.58
CA GLY A 61 -1.71 3.92 -2.87
C GLY A 61 -1.84 5.37 -3.30
N GLU A 62 -2.53 6.20 -2.52
CA GLU A 62 -2.84 7.59 -2.89
C GLU A 62 -1.61 8.51 -2.86
N SER A 63 -0.53 8.11 -2.17
CA SER A 63 0.75 8.83 -2.20
C SER A 63 1.71 8.34 -3.29
N SER A 64 1.31 7.36 -4.11
CA SER A 64 2.08 6.94 -5.28
C SER A 64 1.27 7.06 -6.58
N THR A 65 0.32 6.16 -6.80
CA THR A 65 -0.27 5.93 -8.13
C THR A 65 -1.73 5.49 -8.11
N ALA A 66 -2.33 5.29 -6.94
CA ALA A 66 -3.70 4.81 -6.84
C ALA A 66 -4.73 5.94 -7.01
N THR A 67 -5.97 5.51 -7.20
CA THR A 67 -7.16 6.29 -6.90
C THR A 67 -8.23 5.31 -6.37
N TRP A 68 -9.40 5.82 -5.95
CA TRP A 68 -10.47 5.09 -5.27
C TRP A 68 -11.14 3.94 -6.06
N THR A 69 -10.90 3.83 -7.37
CA THR A 69 -11.47 2.80 -8.25
C THR A 69 -10.45 2.32 -9.26
N VAL A 70 -10.59 1.08 -9.73
CA VAL A 70 -9.67 0.47 -10.68
C VAL A 70 -9.72 1.21 -12.03
N VAL A 71 -8.56 1.64 -12.50
CA VAL A 71 -8.38 2.24 -13.82
C VAL A 71 -7.60 1.31 -14.75
N TRP A 72 -8.07 1.17 -15.99
CA TRP A 72 -7.43 0.28 -16.97
C TRP A 72 -6.07 0.82 -17.46
N THR A 73 -5.86 2.13 -17.34
CA THR A 73 -4.65 2.84 -17.78
C THR A 73 -3.40 2.41 -17.03
N ASP A 74 -3.52 1.79 -15.85
CA ASP A 74 -2.41 1.11 -15.17
C ASP A 74 -1.65 0.15 -16.12
N ARG A 75 -2.38 -0.50 -17.04
CA ARG A 75 -1.82 -1.45 -18.02
C ARG A 75 -0.94 -0.81 -19.09
N LEU A 76 -0.93 0.51 -19.20
CA LEU A 76 -0.06 1.25 -20.12
C LEU A 76 1.31 1.54 -19.52
N THR A 77 1.55 1.13 -18.27
CA THR A 77 2.75 1.45 -17.49
C THR A 77 3.34 0.20 -16.86
N ALA A 78 4.57 0.30 -16.33
CA ALA A 78 5.14 -0.71 -15.44
C ALA A 78 4.56 -0.56 -14.01
N ALA A 79 3.24 -0.66 -13.86
CA ALA A 79 2.52 -0.28 -12.63
C ALA A 79 3.08 -0.95 -11.36
N GLU A 80 3.46 -2.23 -11.42
CA GLU A 80 4.02 -2.95 -10.26
C GLU A 80 5.32 -2.31 -9.71
N LYS A 81 6.12 -1.69 -10.59
CA LYS A 81 7.31 -0.93 -10.19
C LYS A 81 6.92 0.33 -9.42
N TYR A 82 5.99 1.11 -9.98
CA TYR A 82 5.65 2.45 -9.49
C TYR A 82 4.67 2.47 -8.30
N ARG A 83 4.05 1.34 -7.97
CA ARG A 83 3.26 1.21 -6.74
C ARG A 83 4.19 1.25 -5.53
N ALA A 84 3.93 2.19 -4.61
CA ALA A 84 4.53 2.15 -3.28
C ALA A 84 4.01 0.93 -2.50
N LYS A 85 4.82 0.47 -1.55
CA LYS A 85 4.59 -0.79 -0.84
C LYS A 85 4.57 -0.51 0.65
N ALA A 86 3.40 -0.57 1.27
CA ALA A 86 3.31 -0.73 2.71
C ALA A 86 3.76 -2.15 3.04
N TYR A 87 4.85 -2.29 3.80
CA TYR A 87 5.49 -3.59 4.06
C TYR A 87 5.50 -3.97 5.54
N GLN A 88 5.24 -3.01 6.44
CA GLN A 88 5.19 -3.27 7.87
C GLN A 88 4.20 -2.33 8.54
N VAL A 89 3.39 -2.89 9.44
CA VAL A 89 2.44 -2.16 10.29
C VAL A 89 2.56 -2.67 11.71
N ASP A 90 2.96 -1.81 12.64
CA ASP A 90 3.14 -2.14 14.05
C ASP A 90 2.25 -1.27 14.93
N ALA A 91 1.73 -1.82 16.03
CA ALA A 91 1.00 -1.02 17.01
C ALA A 91 1.93 -0.02 17.72
N VAL A 92 1.47 1.21 17.92
CA VAL A 92 2.23 2.22 18.66
C VAL A 92 2.16 1.89 20.16
N PRO A 93 3.30 1.79 20.87
CA PRO A 93 3.29 1.54 22.31
C PRO A 93 2.52 2.63 23.07
N ASN A 94 1.66 2.21 24.00
CA ASN A 94 0.85 3.11 24.85
C ASN A 94 -0.10 4.05 24.09
N ALA A 95 -0.45 3.75 22.83
CA ALA A 95 -1.44 4.51 22.06
C ALA A 95 -2.35 3.53 21.29
N GLU A 96 -3.41 3.07 21.96
CA GLU A 96 -4.41 2.19 21.35
C GLU A 96 -5.05 2.84 20.11
N GLY A 97 -5.29 2.03 19.07
CA GLY A 97 -5.80 2.50 17.79
C GLY A 97 -4.79 3.28 16.93
N SER A 98 -3.54 3.47 17.38
CA SER A 98 -2.47 4.08 16.58
C SER A 98 -1.47 3.03 16.09
N TYR A 99 -0.98 3.20 14.87
CA TYR A 99 -0.05 2.28 14.21
C TYR A 99 1.10 3.03 13.54
N PHE A 100 2.29 2.44 13.55
CA PHE A 100 3.38 2.83 12.65
C PHE A 100 3.27 2.02 11.37
N ALA A 101 3.13 2.69 10.22
CA ALA A 101 3.14 2.08 8.90
C ALA A 101 4.40 2.49 8.15
N TYR A 102 5.16 1.50 7.68
CA TYR A 102 6.37 1.70 6.91
C TYR A 102 6.07 1.46 5.43
N ILE A 103 6.37 2.47 4.61
CA ILE A 103 6.04 2.50 3.19
C ILE A 103 7.30 2.79 2.39
N ALA A 104 7.56 1.95 1.38
CA ALA A 104 8.67 2.11 0.45
C ALA A 104 8.18 2.65 -0.90
N TYR A 105 8.92 3.62 -1.45
CA TYR A 105 8.66 4.27 -2.73
C TYR A 105 9.88 4.07 -3.64
N ASP A 106 9.64 3.68 -4.90
CA ASP A 106 10.72 3.57 -5.89
C ASP A 106 11.29 4.97 -6.20
N ILE A 107 12.61 5.07 -6.32
CA ILE A 107 13.31 6.37 -6.51
C ILE A 107 12.86 7.09 -7.78
N ASP A 108 12.45 6.35 -8.81
CA ASP A 108 12.02 6.92 -10.09
C ASP A 108 10.67 7.66 -10.01
N LEU A 109 10.00 7.66 -8.84
CA LEU A 109 8.81 8.47 -8.59
C LEU A 109 9.12 9.95 -8.34
N PHE A 110 10.39 10.31 -8.10
CA PHE A 110 10.80 11.63 -7.66
C PHE A 110 11.68 12.32 -8.73
N GLU A 111 11.51 13.64 -8.89
CA GLU A 111 12.23 14.50 -9.86
C GLU A 111 13.72 14.70 -9.52
#